data_AF-A0A2H0ATW9-F1
#
_entry.id   AF-A0A2H0ATW9-F1
#
_cell.length_a   1.000
_cell.length_b   1.000
_cell.length_c   1.000
_cell.angle_alpha   90.00
_cell.angle_beta   90.00
_cell.angle_gamma   90.00
#
_symmetry.space_group_name_H-M   'P 1'
#
loop_
_entity.id
_entity.type
_entity.pdbx_description
1 polymer ?
#
loop_
_entity_poly.entity_id
_entity_poly.type
_entity_poly.pdbx_seq_one_letter_code
_entity_poly.pdbx_strand_id
1 'polypeptide(L)' 'MEQLQSIAPILFLVLIFAAMYFFMIKPQRKRQKEQQELVQELRRGDKVVTSGGIYGQIENVSQDTVV' A
#
# COMPACT_ATOMS: atom_id res chain seq x y z
N MET A 1 -18.86 -20.62 -36.44
CA MET A 1 -18.47 -19.19 -36.40
C MET A 1 -19.21 -18.42 -35.31
N GLU A 2 -20.46 -18.76 -34.95
CA GLU A 2 -21.21 -18.05 -33.89
C GLU A 2 -20.70 -18.29 -32.45
N GLN A 3 -20.08 -19.44 -32.14
CA GLN A 3 -19.55 -19.70 -30.78
C GLN A 3 -18.33 -18.84 -30.40
N LEU A 4 -17.64 -18.23 -31.37
CA LEU A 4 -16.48 -17.37 -31.08
C LEU A 4 -16.91 -15.97 -30.60
N GLN A 5 -18.14 -15.55 -30.91
CA GLN A 5 -18.69 -14.25 -30.53
C GLN A 5 -19.13 -14.19 -29.06
N SER A 6 -19.48 -15.33 -28.45
CA SER A 6 -19.93 -15.40 -27.05
C SER A 6 -18.78 -15.40 -26.02
N ILE A 7 -17.57 -15.77 -26.41
CA ILE A 7 -16.39 -15.82 -25.52
C ILE A 7 -15.71 -14.45 -25.40
N ALA A 8 -15.77 -13.64 -26.46
CA ALA A 8 -15.19 -12.31 -26.51
C ALA A 8 -15.63 -11.36 -25.36
N PRO A 9 -16.93 -11.24 -24.99
CA PRO A 9 -17.33 -10.36 -23.89
C PRO A 9 -16.86 -10.86 -22.51
N ILE A 10 -16.82 -12.17 -22.30
CA ILE A 10 -16.33 -12.77 -21.04
C ILE A 10 -14.83 -12.54 -20.91
N LEU A 11 -14.08 -12.75 -21.99
CA LEU A 11 -12.63 -12.50 -22.02
C LEU A 11 -12.32 -11.03 -21.73
N PHE A 12 -13.08 -10.10 -22.32
CA PHE A 12 -12.94 -8.67 -22.09
C PHE A 12 -13.22 -8.27 -20.64
N LEU A 13 -14.28 -8.83 -20.04
CA LEU A 13 -14.62 -8.60 -18.63
C LEU A 13 -13.51 -9.09 -17.69
N VAL A 14 -13.00 -10.31 -17.91
CA VAL A 14 -11.87 -10.87 -17.13
C VAL A 14 -10.63 -9.99 -17.28
N LEU A 15 -10.37 -9.46 -18.48
CA LEU A 15 -9.24 -8.58 -18.75
C LEU A 15 -9.36 -7.26 -17.97
N ILE A 16 -10.55 -6.66 -17.91
CA ILE A 16 -10.79 -5.46 -17.09
C ILE A 16 -10.57 -5.75 -15.61
N PHE A 17 -11.11 -6.85 -15.07
CA PHE A 17 -10.91 -7.21 -13.67
C PHE A 17 -9.44 -7.49 -13.35
N ALA A 18 -8.73 -8.19 -14.24
CA ALA A 18 -7.30 -8.42 -14.10
C ALA A 18 -6.49 -7.11 -14.14
N ALA A 19 -6.85 -6.19 -15.03
CA ALA A 19 -6.25 -4.87 -15.11
C ALA A 19 -6.52 -4.06 -13.82
N MET A 20 -7.77 -3.98 -13.36
CA MET A 20 -8.12 -3.31 -12.11
C MET A 20 -7.39 -3.91 -10.90
N TYR A 21 -7.34 -5.24 -10.80
CA TYR A 21 -6.59 -5.93 -9.75
C TYR A 21 -5.12 -5.49 -9.77
N PHE A 22 -4.46 -5.55 -10.93
CA PHE A 22 -3.06 -5.18 -11.04
C PHE A 22 -2.80 -3.69 -10.79
N PHE A 23 -3.61 -2.81 -11.38
CA PHE A 23 -3.45 -1.36 -11.28
C PHE A 23 -3.83 -0.81 -9.92
N MET A 24 -4.72 -1.43 -9.14
CA MET A 24 -5.08 -0.94 -7.80
C MET A 24 -4.21 -1.59 -6.73
N ILE A 25 -4.07 -2.91 -6.74
CA ILE A 25 -3.43 -3.64 -5.63
C ILE A 25 -1.91 -3.46 -5.65
N LYS A 26 -1.27 -3.41 -6.82
CA LYS A 26 0.18 -3.19 -6.91
C LYS A 26 0.62 -1.84 -6.32
N PRO A 27 0.04 -0.69 -6.70
CA PRO A 27 0.43 0.57 -6.08
C PRO A 27 -0.04 0.69 -4.63
N GLN A 28 -1.19 0.10 -4.27
CA GLN A 28 -1.64 0.11 -2.88
C GLN A 28 -0.68 -0.65 -1.95
N ARG A 29 -0.22 -1.84 -2.37
CA ARG A 29 0.80 -2.59 -1.64
C ARG A 29 2.13 -1.83 -1.53
N LYS A 30 2.53 -1.13 -2.60
CA LYS A 30 3.76 -0.31 -2.58
C LYS A 30 3.68 0.81 -1.55
N ARG A 31 2.58 1.57 -1.51
CA ARG A 31 2.36 2.65 -0.53
C ARG A 31 2.32 2.14 0.91
N GLN A 32 1.65 1.01 1.15
CA GLN A 32 1.60 0.40 2.48
C GLN A 32 2.99 -0.08 2.95
N LYS A 33 3.78 -0.67 2.04
CA LYS A 33 5.14 -1.11 2.35
C LYS A 33 6.06 0.07 2.67
N GLU A 34 5.99 1.14 1.87
CA GLU A 34 6.76 2.37 2.11
C GLU A 34 6.42 3.00 3.47
N GLN A 35 5.13 3.02 3.85
CA GLN A 35 4.73 3.51 5.18
C GLN A 35 5.24 2.60 6.31
N GLN A 36 5.18 1.28 6.13
CA GLN A 36 5.70 0.33 7.11
C GLN A 36 7.23 0.41 7.24
N GLU A 37 7.95 0.64 6.14
CA GLU A 37 9.41 0.82 6.14
C GLU A 37 9.80 2.11 6.86
N LEU A 38 9.10 3.23 6.58
CA LEU A 38 9.30 4.50 7.28
C LEU A 38 9.14 4.38 8.80
N VAL A 39 8.14 3.61 9.26
CA VAL A 39 7.92 3.38 10.70
C VAL A 39 8.98 2.46 11.30
N GLN A 40 9.45 1.45 10.56
CA GLN A 40 10.51 0.54 11.01
C GLN A 40 11.89 1.21 11.05
N GLU A 41 12.15 2.20 10.20
CA GLU A 41 13.39 2.95 10.19
C GLU A 41 13.51 3.92 11.37
N LEU A 42 12.41 4.22 12.06
CA LEU A 42 12.43 5.07 13.25
C LEU A 42 13.26 4.45 14.36
N ARG A 43 14.22 5.23 14.88
CA ARG A 43 15.10 4.84 15.98
C ARG A 43 14.93 5.77 17.17
N ARG A 44 15.32 5.26 18.33
CA ARG A 44 15.46 6.07 19.55
C ARG A 44 16.41 7.25 19.26
N GLY A 45 15.94 8.47 19.51
CA GLY A 45 16.67 9.71 19.29
C GLY A 45 16.27 10.45 18.01
N ASP A 46 15.45 9.88 17.13
CA ASP A 46 15.00 10.55 15.91
C ASP A 46 14.01 11.67 16.21
N LYS A 47 14.16 12.80 15.51
CA LYS A 47 13.22 13.92 15.55
C LYS A 47 12.11 13.66 14.55
N VAL A 48 10.88 13.61 15.03
CA VAL A 48 9.70 13.29 14.22
C VAL A 48 8.65 14.36 14.34
N VAL A 49 7.87 14.50 13.27
CA VAL A 49 6.67 15.34 13.25
C VAL A 49 5.48 14.41 13.10
N THR A 50 4.59 14.44 14.08
CA THR A 50 3.35 13.67 14.03
C THR A 50 2.39 14.24 12.99
N SER A 51 1.40 13.46 12.58
CA SER A 51 0.36 13.91 11.63
C SER A 51 -0.43 15.13 12.11
N GLY A 52 -0.42 15.40 13.42
CA GLY A 52 -1.02 16.60 14.03
C GLY A 52 -0.09 17.82 14.10
N GLY A 53 1.12 17.74 13.56
CA GLY A 53 2.09 18.85 13.57
C GLY A 53 2.91 18.99 14.87
N ILE A 54 2.85 18.00 15.76
CA ILE A 54 3.64 18.01 17.00
C ILE A 54 5.06 17.55 16.69
N TYR A 55 6.03 18.36 17.08
CA TYR A 55 7.46 18.06 17.01
C TYR A 55 7.89 17.33 18.28
N GLY A 56 8.53 16.18 18.14
CA GLY A 56 9.00 15.37 19.26
C GLY A 56 10.27 14.58 18.91
N GLN A 57 10.88 14.00 19.92
CA GLN A 57 12.00 13.07 19.78
C GLN A 57 11.57 11.71 20.32
N ILE A 58 11.89 10.63 19.60
CA ILE A 58 11.55 9.27 20.02
C ILE A 58 12.43 8.86 21.21
N GLU A 59 11.82 8.57 22.34
CA GLU A 59 12.50 8.05 23.54
C GLU A 59 12.58 6.52 23.54
N ASN A 60 11.63 5.81 22.94
CA ASN A 60 11.68 4.36 22.82
C ASN A 60 10.86 3.82 21.63
N VAL A 61 11.37 2.77 20.97
CA VAL A 61 10.68 2.08 19.88
C VAL A 61 10.45 0.63 20.30
N SER A 62 9.18 0.23 20.39
CA SER A 62 8.73 -1.15 20.58
C SER A 62 7.93 -1.60 19.34
N GLN A 63 7.77 -2.92 19.15
CA GLN A 63 7.24 -3.49 17.90
C GLN A 63 5.90 -2.88 17.45
N ASP A 64 5.04 -2.52 18.40
CA ASP A 64 3.72 -1.94 18.14
C ASP A 64 3.54 -0.53 18.74
N THR A 65 4.56 0.05 19.38
CA THR A 65 4.43 1.30 20.13
C THR A 65 5.72 2.12 20.12
N VAL A 66 5.61 3.39 19.72
CA VAL A 66 6.69 4.39 19.76
C VAL A 66 6.35 5.41 20.84
N VAL A 67 7.27 5.68 21.76
CA VAL A 67 7.17 6.67 22.85
C VAL A 67 8.22 7.73 22.67
#